data_AF-T1BLL6-F1
#
_entry.id   AF-T1BLL6-F1
#
_cell.length_a   1.000
_cell.length_b   1.000
_cell.length_c   1.000
_cell.angle_alpha   90.00
_cell.angle_beta   90.00
_cell.angle_gamma   90.00
#
_symmetry.space_group_name_H-M   'P 1'
#
loop_
_entity.id
_entity.type
_entity.pdbx_description
1 polymer ?
#
loop_
_entity_poly.entity_id
_entity_poly.type
_entity_poly.pdbx_seq_one_letter_code
_entity_poly.pdbx_strand_id
1 'polypeptide(L)'
;MLGGILSGVAYASPPGLVQVTSHNSFQATVMKLKAAVGEHGLMILKQFNQKLMLAMVGVHAQPQITFEIFHPKYGKVIYATNPVDFLAVPLRIMVRQTGG
;
A
#
# COMPACT_ATOMS: atom_id res chain seq x y z
N MET A 1 -21.25 25.02 -29.80
CA MET A 1 -20.67 24.84 -28.45
C MET A 1 -21.52 23.82 -27.71
N LEU A 2 -21.03 22.59 -27.51
CA LEU A 2 -21.67 21.58 -26.67
C LEU A 2 -20.58 20.96 -25.80
N GLY A 3 -20.48 21.43 -24.56
CA GLY A 3 -19.57 20.92 -23.54
C GLY A 3 -20.16 19.68 -22.90
N GLY A 4 -19.51 18.53 -23.13
CA GLY A 4 -19.82 17.28 -22.43
C GLY A 4 -19.14 17.26 -21.07
N ILE A 5 -19.94 17.19 -20.01
CA ILE A 5 -19.49 17.02 -18.64
C ILE A 5 -19.19 15.52 -18.46
N LEU A 6 -17.91 15.15 -18.37
CA LEU A 6 -17.51 13.79 -18.00
C LEU A 6 -17.77 13.62 -16.50
N SER A 7 -18.95 13.12 -16.15
CA SER A 7 -19.31 12.72 -14.79
C SER A 7 -18.49 11.48 -14.40
N GLY A 8 -17.32 11.69 -13.80
CA GLY A 8 -16.58 10.63 -13.12
C GLY A 8 -17.34 10.19 -11.87
N VAL A 9 -17.72 8.91 -11.81
CA VAL A 9 -18.36 8.33 -10.63
C VAL A 9 -17.34 8.33 -9.49
N ALA A 10 -17.57 9.13 -8.45
CA ALA A 10 -16.76 9.13 -7.24
C ALA A 10 -17.19 7.96 -6.36
N TYR A 11 -16.42 6.86 -6.35
CA TYR A 11 -16.62 5.80 -5.37
C TYR A 11 -16.07 6.26 -4.01
N ALA A 12 -16.91 6.19 -2.97
CA ALA A 12 -16.43 6.35 -1.61
C ALA A 12 -15.38 5.28 -1.32
N SER A 13 -14.25 5.66 -0.72
CA SER A 13 -13.24 4.70 -0.28
C SER A 13 -13.88 3.67 0.66
N PRO A 14 -13.55 2.36 0.54
CA PRO A 14 -14.05 1.35 1.46
C PRO A 14 -13.80 1.75 2.93
N PRO A 15 -14.71 1.43 3.87
CA PRO A 15 -14.48 1.68 5.29
C PRO A 15 -13.12 1.09 5.72
N GLY A 16 -12.32 1.90 6.41
CA GLY A 16 -10.99 1.50 6.88
C GLY A 16 -9.84 1.67 5.87
N LEU A 17 -10.11 2.11 4.63
CA LEU A 17 -9.05 2.51 3.70
C LEU A 17 -8.62 3.95 3.99
N VAL A 18 -7.36 4.13 4.39
CA VAL A 18 -6.73 5.45 4.49
C VAL A 18 -5.99 5.75 3.18
N GLN A 19 -6.35 6.85 2.52
CA GLN A 19 -5.70 7.30 1.29
C GLN A 19 -5.03 8.65 1.52
N VAL A 20 -3.75 8.76 1.12
CA VAL A 20 -2.97 9.99 1.22
C VAL A 20 -2.24 10.23 -0.10
N THR A 21 -2.30 11.46 -0.59
CA THR A 21 -1.54 11.88 -1.77
C THR A 21 -0.15 12.36 -1.36
N SER A 22 0.90 11.75 -1.92
CA SER A 22 2.28 12.21 -1.73
C SER A 22 2.63 13.28 -2.78
N HIS A 23 3.31 14.34 -2.35
CA HIS A 23 3.90 15.35 -3.25
C HIS A 23 5.32 14.98 -3.72
N ASN A 24 5.83 13.81 -3.34
CA ASN A 24 7.14 13.32 -3.77
C ASN A 24 6.99 12.44 -5.02
N SER A 25 8.10 12.20 -5.74
CA SER A 25 8.14 11.18 -6.78
C SER A 25 7.80 9.79 -6.22
N PHE A 26 7.47 8.84 -7.10
CA PHE A 26 7.20 7.46 -6.70
C PHE A 26 8.38 6.85 -5.91
N GLN A 27 9.61 6.96 -6.43
CA GLN A 27 10.79 6.41 -5.76
C GLN A 27 11.03 7.10 -4.40
N ALA A 28 10.92 8.42 -4.34
CA ALA A 28 11.12 9.16 -3.09
C ALA A 28 10.05 8.81 -2.04
N THR A 29 8.79 8.62 -2.47
CA THR A 29 7.70 8.16 -1.59
C THR A 29 7.99 6.76 -1.04
N VAL A 30 8.45 5.83 -1.88
CA VAL A 30 8.83 4.48 -1.45
C VAL A 30 9.98 4.52 -0.45
N MET A 31 11.02 5.30 -0.70
CA MET A 31 12.16 5.42 0.21
C MET A 31 11.75 6.00 1.57
N LYS A 32 11.00 7.11 1.57
CA LYS A 32 10.52 7.74 2.80
C LYS A 32 9.58 6.83 3.58
N LEU A 33 8.71 6.08 2.90
CA LEU A 33 7.85 5.09 3.55
C LEU A 33 8.68 4.00 4.24
N LYS A 34 9.70 3.46 3.57
CA LYS A 34 10.59 2.45 4.16
C LYS A 34 11.33 2.98 5.39
N ALA A 35 11.82 4.22 5.33
CA ALA A 35 12.47 4.88 6.45
C ALA A 35 11.50 5.05 7.63
N ALA A 36 10.32 5.63 7.39
CA ALA A 36 9.30 5.84 8.41
C ALA A 36 8.84 4.54 9.08
N VAL A 37 8.68 3.45 8.31
CA VAL A 37 8.37 2.12 8.88
C VAL A 37 9.41 1.72 9.93
N GLY A 38 10.71 1.85 9.62
CA GLY A 38 11.79 1.54 10.56
C GLY A 38 11.85 2.51 11.74
N GLU A 39 11.73 3.81 11.49
CA GLU A 39 11.74 4.87 12.52
C GLU A 39 10.64 4.69 13.57
N HIS A 40 9.48 4.15 13.16
CA HIS A 40 8.35 3.87 14.03
C HIS A 40 8.34 2.45 14.62
N GLY A 41 9.45 1.70 14.51
CA GLY A 41 9.60 0.37 15.11
C GLY A 41 8.78 -0.73 14.42
N LEU A 42 8.30 -0.46 13.20
CA LEU A 42 7.68 -1.47 12.35
C LEU A 42 8.73 -2.12 11.43
N MET A 43 8.36 -3.28 10.90
CA MET A 43 9.17 -4.06 9.97
C MET A 43 8.41 -4.29 8.68
N ILE A 44 9.13 -4.30 7.56
CA ILE A 44 8.59 -4.76 6.27
C ILE A 44 8.78 -6.27 6.21
N LEU A 45 7.69 -7.01 6.16
CA LEU A 45 7.71 -8.48 6.06
C LEU A 45 7.80 -8.93 4.60
N LYS A 46 7.05 -8.28 3.70
CA LYS A 46 7.05 -8.59 2.27
C LYS A 46 6.90 -7.32 1.43
N GLN A 47 7.39 -7.41 0.20
CA GLN A 47 7.26 -6.38 -0.83
C GLN A 47 6.77 -7.05 -2.12
N PHE A 48 5.69 -6.53 -2.68
CA PHE A 48 5.12 -7.00 -3.93
C PHE A 48 5.31 -5.92 -4.98
N ASN A 49 6.23 -6.11 -5.93
CA ASN A 49 6.40 -5.19 -7.04
C ASN A 49 5.37 -5.52 -8.13
N GLN A 50 4.15 -4.97 -8.01
CA GLN A 50 3.09 -5.33 -8.93
C GLN A 50 3.35 -4.84 -10.35
N LYS A 51 4.13 -3.77 -10.57
CA LYS A 51 4.55 -3.38 -11.92
C LYS A 51 5.32 -4.52 -12.60
N LEU A 52 6.30 -5.10 -11.90
CA LEU A 52 7.09 -6.21 -12.43
C LEU A 52 6.22 -7.48 -12.58
N MET A 53 5.41 -7.80 -11.58
CA MET A 53 4.54 -8.99 -11.63
C MET A 53 3.57 -8.95 -12.80
N LEU A 54 2.95 -7.79 -13.05
CA LEU A 54 2.04 -7.60 -14.18
C LEU A 54 2.78 -7.63 -15.52
N ALA A 55 4.01 -7.12 -15.60
CA ALA A 55 4.82 -7.22 -16.80
C ALA A 55 5.12 -8.67 -17.20
N MET A 56 5.27 -9.60 -16.23
CA MET A 56 5.47 -11.04 -16.51
C MET A 56 4.29 -11.68 -17.23
N VAL A 57 3.09 -11.10 -17.14
CA VAL A 57 1.87 -11.57 -17.81
C VAL A 57 1.42 -10.61 -18.94
N GLY A 58 2.34 -9.79 -19.46
CA GLY A 58 2.09 -8.92 -20.60
C GLY A 58 1.32 -7.63 -20.28
N VAL A 59 1.15 -7.29 -19.00
CA VAL A 59 0.42 -6.08 -18.59
C VAL A 59 1.38 -4.93 -18.27
N HIS A 60 1.25 -3.83 -19.01
CA HIS A 60 2.01 -2.59 -18.79
C HIS A 60 1.34 -1.70 -17.75
N ALA A 61 1.67 -1.90 -16.48
CA ALA A 61 1.13 -1.09 -15.39
C ALA A 61 2.00 0.14 -15.07
N GLN A 62 1.33 1.18 -14.54
CA GLN A 62 2.01 2.28 -13.85
C GLN A 62 2.81 1.77 -12.64
N PRO A 63 3.81 2.52 -12.13
CA PRO A 63 4.53 2.15 -10.92
C PRO A 63 3.59 1.90 -9.74
N GLN A 64 3.66 0.69 -9.19
CA GLN A 64 2.95 0.29 -7.99
C GLN A 64 3.71 -0.79 -7.22
N ILE A 65 3.73 -0.63 -5.90
CA ILE A 65 4.34 -1.57 -4.96
C ILE A 65 3.44 -1.67 -3.71
N THR A 66 3.30 -2.88 -3.16
CA THR A 66 2.67 -3.09 -1.85
C THR A 66 3.66 -3.60 -0.84
N PHE A 67 3.58 -3.03 0.36
CA PHE A 67 4.32 -3.41 1.54
C PHE A 67 3.39 -4.11 2.52
N GLU A 68 3.82 -5.25 3.03
CA GLU A 68 3.25 -5.85 4.22
C GLU A 68 4.11 -5.45 5.42
N ILE A 69 3.52 -4.74 6.39
CA ILE A 69 4.23 -4.16 7.53
C ILE A 69 3.65 -4.61 8.87
N PHE A 70 4.53 -4.78 9.86
CA PHE A 70 4.14 -5.28 11.17
C PHE A 70 4.97 -4.67 12.28
N HIS A 71 4.36 -4.39 13.43
CA HIS A 71 5.08 -3.96 14.63
C HIS A 71 5.26 -5.17 15.57
N PRO A 72 6.50 -5.63 15.86
CA PRO A 72 6.76 -6.85 16.63
C PRO A 72 6.08 -6.92 18.01
N LYS A 73 5.97 -5.78 18.71
CA LYS A 73 5.23 -5.65 19.99
C LYS A 73 3.82 -6.25 19.93
N TYR A 74 3.10 -6.14 18.82
CA TYR A 74 1.76 -6.73 18.70
C TYR A 74 1.80 -8.24 18.50
N GLY A 75 2.92 -8.79 18.01
CA GLY A 75 3.10 -10.24 17.87
C GLY A 75 3.01 -10.96 19.21
N LYS A 76 3.55 -10.38 20.29
CA LYS A 76 3.40 -10.92 21.64
C LYS A 76 1.94 -11.01 22.07
N VAL A 77 1.17 -9.96 21.82
CA VAL A 77 -0.24 -9.87 22.22
C VAL A 77 -1.09 -10.87 21.43
N ILE A 78 -0.89 -10.91 20.11
CA ILE A 78 -1.59 -11.84 19.20
C ILE A 78 -1.29 -13.28 19.61
N TYR A 79 -0.01 -13.64 19.76
CA TYR A 79 0.39 -15.01 20.12
C TYR A 79 -0.19 -15.46 21.47
N ALA A 80 -0.20 -14.56 22.47
CA ALA A 80 -0.74 -14.87 23.79
C ALA A 80 -2.28 -14.98 23.81
N THR A 81 -2.97 -14.31 22.89
CA THR A 81 -4.43 -14.33 22.80
C THR A 81 -4.90 -15.54 22.01
N ASN A 82 -4.43 -15.69 20.78
CA ASN A 82 -4.67 -16.84 19.91
C ASN A 82 -3.64 -16.84 18.75
N PRO A 83 -2.72 -17.82 18.67
CA PRO A 83 -1.73 -17.88 17.59
C PRO A 83 -2.32 -17.93 16.17
N VAL A 84 -3.55 -18.42 16.00
CA VAL A 84 -4.21 -18.49 14.68
C VAL A 84 -4.53 -17.09 14.14
N ASP A 85 -4.66 -16.08 14.99
CA ASP A 85 -4.97 -14.70 14.58
C ASP A 85 -3.84 -14.07 13.74
N PHE A 86 -2.65 -14.68 13.70
CA PHE A 86 -1.61 -14.29 12.75
C PHE A 86 -2.03 -14.44 11.28
N LEU A 87 -3.10 -15.19 10.97
CA LEU A 87 -3.68 -15.26 9.63
C LEU A 87 -4.31 -13.92 9.17
N ALA A 88 -4.68 -13.04 10.10
CA ALA A 88 -5.34 -11.76 9.81
C ALA A 88 -4.38 -10.56 9.73
N VAL A 89 -3.11 -10.74 10.13
CA VAL A 89 -2.04 -9.73 10.00
C VAL A 89 -1.11 -10.14 8.85
N PRO A 90 -0.27 -9.27 8.26
CA PRO A 90 0.09 -7.90 8.63
C PRO A 90 -0.78 -6.79 8.02
N LEU A 91 -0.49 -5.54 8.39
CA LEU A 91 -1.04 -4.37 7.70
C LEU A 91 -0.46 -4.26 6.30
N ARG A 92 -1.23 -3.68 5.37
CA ARG A 92 -0.82 -3.48 3.98
C ARG A 92 -0.83 -2.00 3.61
N ILE A 93 0.23 -1.56 2.94
CA ILE A 93 0.31 -0.22 2.34
C ILE A 93 0.65 -0.37 0.86
N MET A 94 -0.17 0.22 -0.01
CA MET A 94 0.10 0.30 -1.43
C MET A 94 0.57 1.71 -1.78
N VAL A 95 1.75 1.81 -2.39
CA VAL A 95 2.20 3.03 -3.07
C VAL A 95 1.93 2.83 -4.55
N ARG A 96 1.16 3.73 -5.15
CA ARG A 96 0.85 3.72 -6.57
C ARG A 96 0.98 5.11 -7.17
N GLN A 97 1.44 5.19 -8.41
CA GLN A 97 1.40 6.43 -9.17
C GLN A 97 0.06 6.53 -9.92
N THR A 98 -0.63 7.66 -9.77
CA THR A 98 -1.89 7.98 -10.47
C THR A 98 -1.70 9.23 -11.31
N GLY A 99 -1.97 9.15 -12.61
CA GLY A 99 -1.76 10.27 -13.54
C GLY A 99 -0.28 10.46 -13.92
N GLY A 100 -0.07 11.02 -15.10
CA GLY A 100 1.22 11.38 -15.69
C GLY A 100 1.05 12.62 -16.54
#